data_AF-A0AAU0XZ07-F1
#
_entry.id   AF-A0AAU0XZ07-F1
#
_cell.length_a   1.000
_cell.length_b   1.000
_cell.length_c   1.000
_cell.angle_alpha   90.00
_cell.angle_beta   90.00
_cell.angle_gamma   90.00
#
_symmetry.space_group_name_H-M   'P 1'
#
loop_
_entity.id
_entity.type
_entity.pdbx_description
1 polymer ?
#
loop_
_entity_poly.entity_id
_entity_poly.type
_entity_poly.pdbx_seq_one_letter_code
_entity_poly.pdbx_strand_id
1 'polypeptide(L)'
;MTDRFPEITSVEEFIRLRQNENPAECNRSAWATLPLPVWWDLVRNHPDMRFWAAHNRTVPPEILAELIKDPDWRVRDRVASKRNCPSELLERLVDDPHDSVRRLVAGHPRSPRSAVARLVDDPWPVVAQEARVRLAEWPSAGSSEPS
;
A
#
# COMPACT_ATOMS: atom_id res chain seq x y z
N MET A 1 14.94 -8.88 -9.49
CA MET A 1 14.54 -8.44 -10.84
C MET A 1 14.23 -6.94 -10.83
N THR A 2 15.20 -6.12 -10.41
CA THR A 2 15.05 -4.64 -10.34
C THR A 2 15.59 -3.96 -11.60
N ASP A 3 16.30 -4.72 -12.44
CA ASP A 3 17.11 -4.21 -13.55
C ASP A 3 16.39 -4.22 -14.90
N ARG A 4 15.05 -4.27 -14.90
CA ARG A 4 14.25 -4.40 -16.13
C ARG A 4 14.03 -3.05 -16.83
N PHE A 5 14.08 -1.95 -16.09
CA PHE A 5 13.77 -0.63 -16.62
C PHE A 5 14.80 0.39 -16.15
N PRO A 6 15.23 1.32 -17.02
CA PRO A 6 16.12 2.39 -16.62
C PRO A 6 15.44 3.29 -15.60
N GLU A 7 16.19 3.69 -14.58
CA GLU A 7 15.79 4.63 -13.53
C GLU A 7 15.15 5.89 -14.12
N ILE A 8 14.12 6.39 -13.45
CA ILE A 8 13.46 7.67 -13.79
C ILE A 8 14.08 8.73 -12.88
N THR A 9 14.75 9.71 -13.48
CA THR A 9 15.61 10.64 -12.73
C THR A 9 14.98 12.01 -12.49
N SER A 10 13.78 12.27 -13.03
CA SER A 10 13.02 13.49 -12.75
C SER A 10 11.52 13.27 -12.66
N VAL A 11 10.82 14.23 -12.03
CA VAL A 11 9.37 14.22 -11.90
C VAL A 11 8.70 14.41 -13.26
N GLU A 12 9.24 15.27 -14.12
CA GLU A 12 8.74 15.52 -15.47
C GLU A 12 8.81 14.26 -16.32
N GLU A 13 9.89 13.48 -16.21
CA GLU A 13 9.99 12.20 -16.90
C GLU A 13 8.93 11.21 -16.39
N PHE A 14 8.72 11.13 -15.07
CA PHE A 14 7.68 10.27 -14.49
C PHE A 14 6.29 10.63 -15.02
N ILE A 15 5.96 11.93 -15.01
CA ILE A 15 4.67 12.45 -15.50
C ILE A 15 4.50 12.15 -16.98
N ARG A 16 5.52 12.44 -17.81
CA ARG A 16 5.50 12.15 -19.24
C ARG A 16 5.23 10.68 -19.52
N LEU A 17 5.92 9.77 -18.82
CA LEU A 17 5.73 8.33 -18.99
C LEU A 17 4.33 7.87 -18.56
N ARG A 18 3.72 8.53 -17.57
CA ARG A 18 2.37 8.20 -17.09
C ARG A 18 1.25 8.70 -18.00
N GLN A 19 1.48 9.83 -18.67
CA GLN A 19 0.50 10.43 -19.56
C GLN A 19 0.64 9.95 -21.01
N ASN A 20 1.66 9.13 -21.31
CA ASN A 20 1.85 8.57 -22.64
C ASN A 20 0.84 7.45 -22.94
N GLU A 21 0.22 7.49 -24.11
CA GLU A 21 -0.70 6.46 -24.60
C GLU A 21 -0.01 5.10 -24.85
N ASN A 22 1.31 5.08 -24.97
CA ASN A 22 2.09 3.87 -25.17
C ASN A 22 2.10 3.01 -23.88
N PRO A 23 1.53 1.79 -23.92
CA PRO A 23 1.49 0.91 -22.75
C PRO A 23 2.87 0.54 -22.20
N ALA A 24 3.91 0.50 -23.05
CA ALA A 24 5.26 0.18 -22.62
C ALA A 24 5.87 1.30 -21.76
N GLU A 25 5.60 2.57 -22.09
CA GLU A 25 6.04 3.73 -21.30
C GLU A 25 5.28 3.82 -19.97
N CYS A 26 3.96 3.61 -19.99
CA CYS A 26 3.15 3.51 -18.79
C CYS A 26 3.60 2.36 -17.87
N ASN A 27 4.05 1.25 -18.47
CA ASN A 27 4.63 0.15 -17.72
C ASN A 27 5.97 0.55 -17.10
N ARG A 28 6.85 1.28 -17.80
CA ARG A 28 8.11 1.77 -17.23
C ARG A 28 7.88 2.58 -15.95
N SER A 29 6.95 3.53 -15.94
CA SER A 29 6.64 4.33 -14.73
C SER A 29 6.04 3.52 -13.57
N ALA A 30 5.58 2.29 -13.80
CA ALA A 30 5.11 1.38 -12.76
C ALA A 30 6.21 0.52 -12.12
N TRP A 31 7.32 0.31 -12.83
CA TRP A 31 8.34 -0.68 -12.46
C TRP A 31 9.76 -0.13 -12.35
N ALA A 32 10.04 1.04 -12.90
CA ALA A 32 11.34 1.71 -12.75
C ALA A 32 11.48 2.32 -11.35
N THR A 33 12.72 2.32 -10.85
CA THR A 33 13.13 3.03 -9.64
C THR A 33 13.18 4.53 -9.91
N LEU A 34 13.01 5.32 -8.84
CA LEU A 34 13.28 6.74 -8.80
C LEU A 34 14.20 7.01 -7.61
N PRO A 35 15.15 7.96 -7.71
CA PRO A 35 15.90 8.45 -6.56
C PRO A 35 14.98 9.06 -5.50
N LEU A 36 15.33 8.91 -4.22
CA LEU A 36 14.51 9.40 -3.10
C LEU A 36 14.15 10.90 -3.19
N PRO A 37 15.05 11.81 -3.62
CA PRO A 37 14.68 13.21 -3.82
C PRO A 37 13.56 13.42 -4.85
N VAL A 38 13.56 12.63 -5.94
CA VAL A 38 12.54 12.68 -6.98
C VAL A 38 11.20 12.17 -6.45
N TRP A 39 11.21 11.13 -5.61
CA TRP A 39 10.01 10.68 -4.93
C TRP A 39 9.39 11.76 -4.03
N TRP A 40 10.22 12.43 -3.23
CA TRP A 40 9.75 13.49 -2.34
C TRP A 40 9.19 14.68 -3.10
N ASP A 41 9.86 15.07 -4.18
CA ASP A 41 9.40 16.14 -5.06
C ASP A 41 8.04 15.78 -5.69
N LEU A 42 7.91 14.58 -6.26
CA LEU A 42 6.67 14.06 -6.82
C LEU A 42 5.52 14.09 -5.81
N VAL A 43 5.71 13.53 -4.61
CA VAL A 43 4.62 13.42 -3.62
C VAL A 43 4.26 14.77 -3.00
N ARG A 44 5.21 15.69 -2.84
CA ARG A 44 4.94 17.00 -2.23
C ARG A 44 4.32 17.99 -3.22
N ASN A 45 4.81 18.01 -4.45
CA ASN A 45 4.49 19.05 -5.42
C ASN A 45 3.49 18.62 -6.50
N HIS A 46 3.19 17.32 -6.62
CA HIS A 46 2.28 16.78 -7.65
C HIS A 46 1.21 15.86 -7.03
N PRO A 47 0.20 16.42 -6.32
CA PRO A 47 -0.83 15.64 -5.65
C PRO A 47 -1.64 14.72 -6.59
N ASP A 48 -1.83 15.15 -7.85
CA ASP A 48 -2.47 14.38 -8.92
C ASP A 48 -1.71 13.10 -9.30
N MET A 49 -0.42 13.03 -8.98
CA MET A 49 0.43 11.87 -9.28
C MET A 49 0.55 10.87 -8.12
N ARG A 50 0.05 11.18 -6.93
CA ARG A 50 0.24 10.34 -5.72
C ARG A 50 -0.37 8.95 -5.84
N PHE A 51 -1.49 8.81 -6.54
CA PHE A 51 -2.07 7.50 -6.85
C PHE A 51 -1.10 6.65 -7.68
N TRP A 52 -0.46 7.25 -8.67
CA TRP A 52 0.52 6.59 -9.52
C TRP A 52 1.84 6.31 -8.80
N ALA A 53 2.24 7.19 -7.86
CA ALA A 53 3.36 6.95 -6.96
C ALA A 53 3.09 5.71 -6.08
N ALA A 54 1.91 5.62 -5.45
CA ALA A 54 1.49 4.44 -4.68
C ALA A 54 1.44 3.17 -5.55
N HIS A 55 1.06 3.30 -6.82
CA HIS A 55 0.99 2.19 -7.76
C HIS A 55 2.38 1.63 -8.15
N ASN A 56 3.42 2.46 -8.18
CA ASN A 56 4.77 2.03 -8.54
C ASN A 56 5.29 0.92 -7.60
N ARG A 57 5.91 -0.11 -8.17
CA ARG A 57 6.36 -1.32 -7.46
C ARG A 57 7.63 -1.13 -6.64
N THR A 58 8.38 -0.07 -6.91
CA THR A 58 9.69 0.25 -6.30
C THR A 58 9.61 1.39 -5.29
N VAL A 59 8.43 1.96 -5.06
CA VAL A 59 8.24 3.08 -4.13
C VAL A 59 8.79 2.73 -2.73
N PRO A 60 9.68 3.57 -2.16
CA PRO A 60 10.31 3.31 -0.87
C PRO A 60 9.32 3.31 0.31
N PRO A 61 9.59 2.55 1.38
CA PRO A 61 8.74 2.52 2.58
C PRO A 61 8.47 3.89 3.21
N GLU A 62 9.46 4.78 3.23
CA GLU A 62 9.31 6.14 3.76
C GLU A 62 8.34 7.00 2.94
N ILE A 63 8.26 6.76 1.64
CA ILE A 63 7.30 7.41 0.74
C ILE A 63 5.91 6.82 0.95
N LEU A 64 5.80 5.49 1.11
CA LEU A 64 4.52 4.86 1.50
C LEU A 64 4.00 5.41 2.82
N ALA A 65 4.88 5.63 3.81
CA ALA A 65 4.50 6.17 5.12
C ALA A 65 3.94 7.61 5.03
N GLU A 66 4.31 8.36 4.00
CA GLU A 66 3.69 9.65 3.69
C GLU A 66 2.37 9.49 2.94
N LEU A 67 2.32 8.60 1.94
CA LEU A 67 1.12 8.36 1.12
C LEU A 67 -0.07 7.81 1.92
N ILE A 68 0.15 7.11 3.04
CA ILE A 68 -0.96 6.69 3.92
C ILE A 68 -1.64 7.86 4.67
N LYS A 69 -1.08 9.06 4.61
CA LYS A 69 -1.70 10.29 5.16
C LYS A 69 -2.47 11.07 4.08
N ASP A 70 -2.46 10.60 2.84
CA ASP A 70 -3.06 11.33 1.73
C ASP A 70 -4.58 11.50 1.95
N PRO A 71 -5.17 12.67 1.65
CA PRO A 71 -6.60 12.88 1.81
C PRO A 71 -7.45 11.96 0.91
N ASP A 72 -6.94 11.55 -0.26
CA ASP A 72 -7.64 10.63 -1.15
C ASP A 72 -7.50 9.19 -0.66
N TRP A 73 -8.62 8.61 -0.25
CA TRP A 73 -8.68 7.22 0.22
C TRP A 73 -8.21 6.22 -0.84
N ARG A 74 -8.29 6.54 -2.14
CA ARG A 74 -7.82 5.67 -3.24
C ARG A 74 -6.30 5.55 -3.24
N VAL A 75 -5.59 6.57 -2.78
CA VAL A 75 -4.13 6.53 -2.60
C VAL A 75 -3.79 5.60 -1.42
N ARG A 76 -4.48 5.77 -0.28
CA ARG A 76 -4.29 4.93 0.92
C ARG A 76 -4.65 3.47 0.67
N ASP A 77 -5.74 3.22 -0.05
CA ASP A 77 -6.17 1.90 -0.55
C ASP A 77 -5.09 1.25 -1.40
N ARG A 78 -4.51 2.00 -2.35
CA ARG A 78 -3.42 1.50 -3.19
C ARG A 78 -2.17 1.13 -2.38
N VAL A 79 -1.88 1.84 -1.29
CA VAL A 79 -0.78 1.48 -0.38
C VAL A 79 -1.11 0.19 0.39
N ALA A 80 -2.30 0.09 0.98
CA ALA A 80 -2.77 -1.09 1.71
C ALA A 80 -2.80 -2.35 0.85
N SER A 81 -3.11 -2.21 -0.45
CA SER A 81 -3.18 -3.33 -1.39
C SER A 81 -1.81 -3.89 -1.80
N LYS A 82 -0.69 -3.27 -1.39
CA LYS A 82 0.64 -3.73 -1.78
C LYS A 82 0.98 -4.98 -0.97
N ARG A 83 1.23 -6.10 -1.66
CA ARG A 83 1.67 -7.38 -1.06
C ARG A 83 2.78 -7.25 0.00
N ASN A 84 3.69 -6.30 -0.21
CA ASN A 84 4.83 -6.04 0.68
C ASN A 84 4.65 -4.79 1.56
N CYS A 85 3.42 -4.32 1.76
CA CYS A 85 3.12 -3.21 2.67
C CYS A 85 3.70 -3.55 4.06
N PRO A 86 4.49 -2.65 4.68
CA PRO A 86 5.01 -2.85 6.02
C PRO A 86 3.87 -3.02 7.04
N SER A 87 4.05 -3.93 8.00
CA SER A 87 3.10 -4.21 9.08
C SER A 87 2.72 -2.96 9.87
N GLU A 88 3.69 -2.07 10.07
CA GLU A 88 3.54 -0.84 10.85
C GLU A 88 2.63 0.16 10.12
N LEU A 89 2.63 0.16 8.78
CA LEU A 89 1.71 0.98 8.01
C LEU A 89 0.29 0.40 8.02
N LEU A 90 0.15 -0.92 7.97
CA LEU A 90 -1.14 -1.60 8.09
C LEU A 90 -1.78 -1.36 9.46
N GLU A 91 -1.00 -1.40 10.54
CA GLU A 91 -1.46 -1.05 11.89
C GLU A 91 -2.00 0.39 11.95
N ARG A 92 -1.39 1.33 11.22
CA ARG A 92 -1.86 2.73 11.15
C ARG A 92 -3.13 2.89 10.31
N LEU A 93 -3.34 2.03 9.32
CA LEU A 93 -4.50 2.06 8.43
C LEU A 93 -5.72 1.32 8.99
N VAL A 94 -5.60 0.67 10.16
CA VAL A 94 -6.72 -0.06 10.78
C VAL A 94 -7.91 0.86 11.12
N ASP A 95 -7.63 2.12 11.45
CA ASP A 95 -8.64 3.14 11.77
C ASP A 95 -8.94 4.05 10.58
N ASP A 96 -8.61 3.63 9.35
CA ASP A 96 -8.85 4.47 8.18
C ASP A 96 -10.33 4.84 8.07
N PRO A 97 -10.68 6.11 7.81
CA PRO A 97 -12.08 6.52 7.68
C PRO A 97 -12.85 5.74 6.61
N HIS A 98 -12.16 5.24 5.57
CA HIS A 98 -12.78 4.54 4.46
C HIS A 98 -12.75 3.01 4.64
N ASP A 99 -13.91 2.37 4.51
CA ASP A 99 -14.10 0.93 4.71
C ASP A 99 -13.28 0.07 3.73
N SER A 100 -13.14 0.48 2.46
CA SER A 100 -12.26 -0.20 1.48
C SER A 100 -10.82 -0.39 2.01
N VAL A 101 -10.27 0.65 2.65
CA VAL A 101 -8.91 0.59 3.21
C VAL A 101 -8.87 -0.36 4.39
N ARG A 102 -9.83 -0.26 5.33
CA ARG A 102 -9.91 -1.16 6.48
C ARG A 102 -10.13 -2.62 6.07
N ARG A 103 -10.91 -2.87 5.00
CA ARG A 103 -11.09 -4.21 4.41
C ARG A 103 -9.77 -4.78 3.92
N LEU A 104 -8.96 -3.99 3.23
CA LEU A 104 -7.63 -4.42 2.80
C LEU A 104 -6.76 -4.76 4.01
N VAL A 105 -6.80 -3.98 5.09
CA VAL A 105 -6.10 -4.31 6.34
C VAL A 105 -6.60 -5.63 6.93
N ALA A 106 -7.91 -5.86 7.02
CA ALA A 106 -8.47 -7.11 7.55
C ALA A 106 -7.97 -8.36 6.80
N GLY A 107 -7.91 -8.29 5.46
CA GLY A 107 -7.50 -9.42 4.61
C GLY A 107 -5.99 -9.50 4.34
N HIS A 108 -5.19 -8.50 4.72
CA HIS A 108 -3.78 -8.45 4.30
C HIS A 108 -2.93 -9.53 5.01
N PRO A 109 -2.11 -10.32 4.30
CA PRO A 109 -1.30 -11.39 4.91
C PRO A 109 -0.29 -10.90 5.97
N ARG A 110 0.17 -9.65 5.84
CA ARG A 110 1.11 -9.00 6.77
C ARG A 110 0.45 -8.13 7.84
N SER A 111 -0.88 -8.06 7.88
CA SER A 111 -1.53 -7.29 8.94
C SER A 111 -1.21 -7.89 10.31
N PRO A 112 -0.80 -7.07 11.28
CA PRO A 112 -0.65 -7.53 12.64
C PRO A 112 -1.96 -8.12 13.17
N ARG A 113 -1.87 -9.19 13.95
CA ARG A 113 -3.05 -9.81 14.56
C ARG A 113 -3.84 -8.80 15.43
N SER A 114 -3.14 -7.86 16.08
CA SER A 114 -3.73 -6.74 16.82
C SER A 114 -4.63 -5.87 15.95
N ALA A 115 -4.14 -5.43 14.78
CA ALA A 115 -4.93 -4.65 13.84
C ALA A 115 -6.18 -5.41 13.40
N VAL A 116 -6.03 -6.68 12.98
CA VAL A 116 -7.18 -7.49 12.55
C VAL A 116 -8.19 -7.69 13.70
N ALA A 117 -7.73 -7.88 14.94
CA ALA A 117 -8.60 -7.99 16.11
C ALA A 117 -9.45 -6.74 16.36
N ARG A 118 -8.95 -5.54 16.04
CA ARG A 118 -9.72 -4.29 16.19
C ARG A 118 -10.85 -4.15 15.16
N LEU A 119 -10.77 -4.88 14.05
CA LEU A 119 -11.74 -4.82 12.96
C LEU A 119 -12.90 -5.80 13.12
N VAL A 120 -12.92 -6.66 14.15
CA VAL A 120 -14.00 -7.67 14.33
C VAL A 120 -15.38 -7.06 14.59
N ASP A 121 -15.42 -5.82 15.08
CA ASP A 121 -16.65 -5.06 15.32
C ASP A 121 -16.74 -3.83 14.40
N ASP A 122 -16.08 -3.88 13.24
CA ASP A 122 -16.14 -2.81 12.24
C ASP A 122 -17.61 -2.51 11.87
N PRO A 123 -17.99 -1.21 11.75
CA PRO A 123 -19.34 -0.83 11.38
C PRO A 123 -19.76 -1.37 10.00
N TRP A 124 -18.80 -1.70 9.13
CA TRP A 124 -19.08 -2.33 7.84
C TRP A 124 -19.02 -3.86 7.94
N PRO A 125 -20.14 -4.58 7.72
CA PRO A 125 -20.21 -6.03 7.96
C PRO A 125 -19.17 -6.84 7.18
N VAL A 126 -18.81 -6.39 5.97
CA VAL A 126 -17.80 -7.07 5.14
C VAL A 126 -16.42 -7.01 5.80
N VAL A 127 -16.05 -5.88 6.41
CA VAL A 127 -14.76 -5.72 7.10
C VAL A 127 -14.74 -6.59 8.35
N ALA A 128 -15.80 -6.52 9.15
CA ALA A 128 -15.94 -7.32 10.36
C ALA A 128 -15.89 -8.83 10.07
N GLN A 129 -16.57 -9.28 9.02
CA GLN A 129 -16.56 -10.68 8.61
C GLN A 129 -15.17 -11.13 8.16
N GLU A 130 -14.49 -10.34 7.32
CA GLU A 130 -13.13 -10.62 6.87
C GLU A 130 -12.18 -10.77 8.06
N ALA A 131 -12.27 -9.86 9.03
CA ALA A 131 -11.45 -9.90 10.24
C ALA A 131 -11.71 -11.17 11.08
N ARG A 132 -12.97 -11.55 11.30
CA ARG A 132 -13.34 -12.77 12.03
C ARG A 132 -12.82 -14.03 11.35
N VAL A 133 -13.01 -14.16 10.04
CA VAL A 133 -12.49 -15.28 9.25
C VAL A 133 -10.98 -15.36 9.39
N ARG A 134 -10.30 -14.24 9.15
CA ARG A 134 -8.84 -14.19 9.20
C ARG A 134 -8.29 -14.55 10.59
N LEU A 135 -8.93 -14.12 11.67
CA LEU A 135 -8.53 -14.48 13.04
C LEU A 135 -8.73 -15.95 13.38
N ALA A 136 -9.77 -16.58 12.83
CA ALA A 136 -10.05 -18.01 13.00
C ALA A 136 -9.04 -18.90 12.26
N GLU A 137 -8.46 -18.41 11.15
CA GLU A 137 -7.40 -19.11 10.40
C GLU A 137 -6.03 -19.05 11.10
N TRP A 138 -5.80 -18.08 11.98
CA TRP A 138 -4.56 -18.01 12.74
C TRP A 138 -4.54 -19.12 13.80
N PRO A 139 -3.47 -19.92 13.89
CA PRO A 139 -3.36 -20.92 14.93
C PRO A 139 -3.48 -20.25 16.31
N SER A 140 -4.36 -20.79 17.15
CA SER A 140 -4.41 -20.45 18.56
C SER A 140 -3.00 -20.59 19.13
N ALA A 141 -2.55 -19.61 19.92
CA ALA A 141 -1.18 -19.54 20.47
C ALA A 141 -0.82 -20.67 21.47
N GLY A 142 -1.47 -21.84 21.40
CA GLY A 142 -1.35 -22.95 22.34
C GLY A 142 -1.12 -24.33 21.72
N SER A 143 -0.77 -24.44 20.44
CA SER A 143 -0.53 -25.75 19.80
C SER A 143 0.83 -25.83 19.12
N SER A 144 1.92 -25.64 19.87
CA SER A 144 3.28 -26.12 19.54
C SER A 144 4.23 -25.98 20.73
N GLU A 145 4.20 -26.94 21.66
CA GLU A 145 5.45 -27.47 22.24
C GLU A 145 5.35 -28.99 22.18
N PRO A 146 6.15 -29.66 21.35
CA PRO A 146 6.58 -31.02 21.63
C PRO A 146 8.01 -30.98 22.19
N SER A 147 8.16 -31.60 23.36
CA SER A 147 9.41 -31.90 24.08
C SER A 147 10.48 -32.59 23.25
#